data_AF-A0AAV0RZN9-F1
#
_entry.id   AF-A0AAV0RZN9-F1
#
_cell.length_a   1.000
_cell.length_b   1.000
_cell.length_c   1.000
_cell.angle_alpha   90.00
_cell.angle_beta   90.00
_cell.angle_gamma   90.00
#
_symmetry.space_group_name_H-M   'P 1'
#
loop_
_entity.id
_entity.type
_entity.pdbx_description
1 polymer ?
#
loop_
_entity_poly.entity_id
_entity_poly.type
_entity_poly.pdbx_seq_one_letter_code
_entity_poly.pdbx_strand_id
1 'polypeptide(L)'
;MLCFNNRGIYRSCDEDFRLNESGSLGVPPEQVDAYCGGSCLTETNMVLNCLEGIMKNFRFYNAATIKDVKDTVSAVCSDGPNRGNFDVSESEHLEASESTALKAASWVVYYAIVYLVACLGFLRW
;
A
#
# COMPACT_ATOMS: atom_id res chain seq x y z
N MET A 1 -14.72 13.19 4.80
CA MET A 1 -14.63 12.65 6.20
C MET A 1 -14.02 13.68 7.17
N LEU A 2 -14.14 13.49 8.49
CA LEU A 2 -13.67 14.44 9.54
C LEU A 2 -12.19 14.82 9.43
N CYS A 3 -11.29 13.86 9.20
CA CYS A 3 -9.85 14.13 9.09
C CYS A 3 -9.50 15.00 7.87
N PHE A 4 -10.11 14.71 6.72
CA PHE A 4 -9.88 15.45 5.46
C PHE A 4 -10.45 16.88 5.46
N ASN A 5 -11.42 17.18 6.35
CA ASN A 5 -12.06 18.50 6.45
C ASN A 5 -11.62 19.28 7.70
N ASN A 6 -10.59 18.81 8.42
CA ASN A 6 -10.13 19.43 9.64
C ASN A 6 -9.18 20.60 9.34
N ARG A 7 -9.67 21.84 9.49
CA ARG A 7 -8.86 23.08 9.39
C ARG A 7 -7.74 23.18 10.45
N GLY A 8 -7.80 22.35 11.49
CA GLY A 8 -6.71 22.18 12.45
C GLY A 8 -5.52 21.43 11.86
N ILE A 9 -5.77 20.53 10.90
CA ILE A 9 -4.76 19.76 10.19
C ILE A 9 -4.29 20.52 8.96
N TYR A 10 -5.19 20.86 8.03
CA TYR A 10 -4.82 21.61 6.84
C TYR A 10 -4.79 23.11 7.13
N ARG A 11 -3.60 23.70 7.13
CA ARG A 11 -3.40 25.12 7.46
C ARG A 11 -2.58 25.86 6.41
N SER A 12 -1.54 25.22 5.91
CA SER A 12 -0.49 25.86 5.11
C SER A 12 -0.16 25.10 3.83
N CYS A 13 -0.50 23.81 3.73
CA CYS A 13 -0.35 23.08 2.47
C CYS A 13 -1.33 23.58 1.41
N ASP A 14 -0.84 23.76 0.19
CA ASP A 14 -1.67 24.02 -0.99
C ASP A 14 -2.72 22.92 -1.16
N GLU A 15 -3.94 23.29 -1.52
CA GLU A 15 -5.07 22.36 -1.61
C GLU A 15 -4.81 21.24 -2.62
N ASP A 16 -4.10 21.55 -3.70
CA ASP A 16 -3.79 20.62 -4.78
C ASP A 16 -2.80 19.50 -4.36
N PHE A 17 -2.05 19.71 -3.28
CA PHE A 17 -1.05 18.76 -2.76
C PHE A 17 -1.53 17.98 -1.54
N ARG A 18 -2.76 18.24 -1.07
CA ARG A 18 -3.32 17.58 0.10
C ARG A 18 -3.71 16.16 -0.21
N LEU A 19 -3.33 15.24 0.67
CA LEU A 19 -3.94 13.91 0.71
C LEU A 19 -5.46 14.05 0.90
N ASN A 20 -6.26 13.35 0.12
CA ASN A 20 -7.72 13.34 0.25
C ASN A 20 -8.27 11.90 0.17
N GLU A 21 -9.58 11.73 0.14
CA GLU A 21 -10.22 10.39 0.08
C GLU A 21 -9.78 9.55 -1.14
N SER A 22 -9.28 10.17 -2.22
CA SER A 22 -8.80 9.45 -3.41
C SER A 22 -7.58 8.56 -3.11
N GLY A 23 -6.76 8.95 -2.14
CA GLY A 23 -5.51 8.26 -1.81
C GLY A 23 -4.33 8.63 -2.70
N SER A 24 -4.44 9.69 -3.51
CA SER A 24 -3.36 10.21 -4.35
C SER A 24 -2.88 11.58 -3.89
N LEU A 25 -1.59 11.88 -4.13
CA LEU A 25 -0.97 13.17 -3.88
C LEU A 25 -0.66 13.84 -5.22
N GLY A 26 -1.33 14.96 -5.52
CA GLY A 26 -1.20 15.69 -6.79
C GLY A 26 0.06 16.54 -6.90
N VAL A 27 1.17 16.11 -6.31
CA VAL A 27 2.39 16.92 -6.21
C VAL A 27 3.23 16.75 -7.48
N PRO A 28 3.50 17.83 -8.23
CA PRO A 28 4.30 17.74 -9.43
C PRO A 28 5.80 17.56 -9.10
N PRO A 29 6.61 17.02 -10.02
CA PRO A 29 8.03 16.74 -9.80
C PRO A 29 8.84 17.97 -9.33
N GLU A 30 8.49 19.17 -9.78
CA GLU A 30 9.18 20.41 -9.40
C GLU A 30 8.93 20.83 -7.95
N GLN A 31 7.92 20.26 -7.29
CA GLN A 31 7.50 20.61 -5.94
C GLN A 31 7.79 19.54 -4.88
N VAL A 32 8.46 18.45 -5.26
CA VAL A 32 8.82 17.34 -4.37
C VAL A 32 9.59 17.84 -3.15
N ASP A 33 10.62 18.65 -3.35
CA ASP A 33 11.47 19.15 -2.26
C ASP A 33 10.69 20.10 -1.34
N ALA A 34 9.83 20.95 -1.91
CA ALA A 34 8.96 21.84 -1.16
C ALA A 34 7.92 21.06 -0.34
N TYR A 35 7.36 20.00 -0.91
CA TYR A 35 6.43 19.10 -0.21
C TYR A 35 7.11 18.38 0.95
N CYS A 36 8.27 17.76 0.69
CA CYS A 36 9.02 16.94 1.64
C CYS A 36 9.70 17.76 2.74
N GLY A 37 10.11 19.00 2.46
CA GLY A 37 10.67 19.92 3.45
C GLY A 37 9.63 20.83 4.13
N GLY A 38 8.37 20.76 3.70
CA GLY A 38 7.36 21.77 4.04
C GLY A 38 6.23 21.28 4.95
N SER A 39 5.22 22.14 5.08
CA SER A 39 4.01 21.86 5.85
C SER A 39 3.21 20.69 5.26
N CYS A 40 3.23 20.48 3.95
CA CYS A 40 2.45 19.42 3.31
C CYS A 40 2.80 18.02 3.82
N LEU A 41 4.08 17.66 3.95
CA LEU A 41 4.47 16.39 4.56
C LEU A 41 3.95 16.25 6.00
N THR A 42 4.05 17.33 6.78
CA THR A 42 3.58 17.36 8.17
C THR A 42 2.07 17.16 8.25
N GLU A 43 1.31 17.89 7.43
CA GLU A 43 -0.15 17.80 7.36
C GLU A 43 -0.60 16.42 6.89
N THR A 44 0.02 15.85 5.85
CA THR A 44 -0.24 14.48 5.40
C THR A 44 -0.06 13.46 6.53
N ASN A 45 1.02 13.56 7.30
CA ASN A 45 1.23 12.68 8.46
C ASN A 45 0.16 12.87 9.55
N MET A 46 -0.28 14.10 9.80
CA MET A 46 -1.38 14.36 10.75
C MET A 46 -2.71 13.74 10.29
N VAL A 47 -3.03 13.80 8.99
CA VAL A 47 -4.23 13.17 8.41
C VAL A 47 -4.18 11.66 8.58
N LEU A 48 -3.05 11.04 8.22
CA LEU A 48 -2.87 9.59 8.31
C LEU A 48 -3.00 9.11 9.77
N ASN A 49 -2.43 9.84 10.72
CA ASN A 49 -2.57 9.54 12.16
C ASN A 49 -4.01 9.75 12.67
N CYS A 50 -4.72 10.76 12.16
CA CYS A 50 -6.14 10.95 12.45
C CYS A 50 -6.98 9.76 11.97
N LEU A 51 -6.71 9.25 10.77
CA LEU A 51 -7.42 8.09 10.22
C LEU A 51 -7.15 6.82 11.03
N GLU A 52 -5.90 6.55 11.43
CA GLU A 52 -5.55 5.40 12.27
C GLU A 52 -6.26 5.42 13.63
N GLY A 53 -6.40 6.61 14.22
CA GLY A 53 -7.05 6.78 15.52
C GLY A 53 -8.56 6.49 15.49
N ILE A 54 -9.20 6.61 14.32
CA ILE A 54 -10.66 6.47 14.17
C ILE A 54 -11.05 5.13 13.52
N MET A 55 -10.29 4.65 12.54
CA MET A 55 -10.63 3.47 11.74
C MET A 55 -9.42 2.57 11.49
N LYS A 56 -9.42 1.39 12.13
CA LYS A 56 -8.31 0.41 12.02
C LYS A 56 -8.06 -0.14 10.60
N ASN A 57 -9.09 -0.22 9.77
CA ASN A 57 -9.03 -0.83 8.42
C ASN A 57 -9.46 0.16 7.34
N PHE A 58 -9.09 1.42 7.50
CA PHE A 58 -9.41 2.44 6.50
C PHE A 58 -8.77 2.12 5.14
N ARG A 59 -9.53 2.32 4.07
CA ARG A 59 -9.07 2.25 2.69
C ARG A 59 -9.45 3.51 1.95
N PHE A 60 -8.51 4.02 1.17
CA PHE A 60 -8.73 5.10 0.23
C PHE A 60 -9.50 4.59 -0.99
N TYR A 61 -10.02 5.50 -1.84
CA TYR A 61 -10.79 5.11 -3.03
C TYR A 61 -9.94 4.37 -4.07
N ASN A 62 -8.62 4.59 -4.10
CA ASN A 62 -7.68 3.78 -4.88
C ASN A 62 -7.31 2.43 -4.23
N ALA A 63 -8.08 1.98 -3.22
CA ALA A 63 -7.88 0.76 -2.45
C ALA A 63 -6.63 0.71 -1.56
N ALA A 64 -5.80 1.76 -1.54
CA ALA A 64 -4.63 1.86 -0.68
C ALA A 64 -5.02 1.84 0.80
N THR A 65 -4.16 1.25 1.62
CA THR A 65 -4.23 1.34 3.07
C THR A 65 -3.51 2.60 3.57
N ILE A 66 -3.71 2.94 4.84
CA ILE A 66 -2.91 4.01 5.49
C ILE A 66 -1.42 3.69 5.42
N LYS A 67 -1.05 2.42 5.57
CA LYS A 67 0.35 1.98 5.52
C LYS A 67 0.93 2.22 4.13
N ASP A 68 0.21 1.85 3.07
CA ASP A 68 0.66 2.04 1.69
C ASP A 68 0.96 3.52 1.42
N VAL A 69 0.08 4.43 1.83
CA VAL A 69 0.31 5.88 1.69
C VAL A 69 1.51 6.35 2.52
N LYS A 70 1.68 5.88 3.77
CA LYS A 70 2.85 6.21 4.59
C LYS A 70 4.15 5.75 3.94
N ASP A 71 4.17 4.54 3.40
CA ASP A 71 5.34 3.98 2.73
C ASP A 71 5.67 4.77 1.46
N THR A 72 4.67 5.09 0.63
CA THR A 72 4.85 5.94 -0.56
C THR A 72 5.41 7.31 -0.20
N VAL A 73 4.82 7.99 0.80
CA VAL A 73 5.31 9.31 1.25
C VAL A 73 6.75 9.23 1.75
N SER A 74 7.10 8.17 2.49
CA SER A 74 8.47 7.95 2.95
C SER A 74 9.43 7.70 1.79
N ALA A 75 9.02 6.94 0.77
CA ALA A 75 9.83 6.65 -0.41
C ALA A 75 10.07 7.91 -1.25
N VAL A 76 9.02 8.71 -1.46
CA VAL A 76 9.07 9.94 -2.26
C VAL A 76 9.96 11.02 -1.64
N CYS A 77 10.01 11.10 -0.32
CA CYS A 77 10.85 12.06 0.40
C CYS A 77 12.23 11.53 0.75
N SER A 78 12.55 10.28 0.39
CA SER A 78 13.89 9.73 0.53
C SER A 78 14.79 10.13 -0.64
N ASP A 79 16.10 9.88 -0.51
CA ASP A 79 17.06 10.05 -1.60
C ASP A 79 17.14 8.82 -2.52
N GLY A 80 16.10 7.96 -2.50
CA GLY A 80 16.02 6.72 -3.26
C GLY A 80 15.53 6.90 -4.70
N PRO A 81 15.45 5.80 -5.46
CA PRO A 81 14.98 5.81 -6.85
C PRO A 81 13.51 6.24 -6.99
N ASN A 82 12.73 6.15 -5.91
CA ASN A 82 11.32 6.53 -5.87
C ASN A 82 11.09 8.00 -5.50
N ARG A 83 12.17 8.81 -5.37
CA ARG A 83 12.03 10.23 -5.08
C ARG A 83 11.19 10.92 -6.15
N GLY A 84 10.15 11.61 -5.69
CA GLY A 84 9.18 12.29 -6.56
C GLY A 84 8.11 11.41 -7.21
N ASN A 85 8.09 10.10 -6.95
CA ASN A 85 7.06 9.20 -7.48
C ASN A 85 5.87 9.06 -6.52
N PHE A 86 4.88 9.94 -6.65
CA PHE A 86 3.67 9.94 -5.79
C PHE A 86 2.61 8.89 -6.17
N ASP A 87 2.95 7.92 -7.02
CA ASP A 87 2.03 6.84 -7.32
C ASP A 87 1.88 5.91 -6.11
N VAL A 88 0.71 5.99 -5.48
CA VAL A 88 0.33 5.14 -4.34
C VAL A 88 -0.10 3.74 -4.83
N SER A 89 -0.35 3.56 -6.13
CA SER A 89 -0.82 2.30 -6.70
C SER A 89 0.26 1.21 -6.83
N GLU A 90 1.54 1.53 -6.58
CA GLU A 90 2.68 0.61 -6.68
C GLU A 90 3.52 0.49 -5.40
N SER A 91 2.94 0.67 -4.20
CA SER A 91 3.61 0.08 -3.03
C SER A 91 3.46 -1.44 -3.13
N GLU A 92 4.56 -2.14 -3.40
CA GLU A 92 4.74 -3.60 -3.57
C GLU A 92 4.30 -4.46 -2.35
N HIS A 93 3.34 -4.00 -1.55
CA HIS A 93 2.77 -4.73 -0.40
C HIS A 93 1.52 -5.54 -0.74
N LEU A 94 1.05 -5.54 -2.00
CA LEU A 94 -0.13 -6.32 -2.40
C LEU A 94 0.15 -7.78 -2.78
N GLU A 95 1.39 -8.28 -2.76
CA GLU A 95 1.67 -9.70 -3.07
C GLU A 95 2.57 -10.41 -2.05
N ALA A 96 2.18 -10.41 -0.77
CA ALA A 96 2.68 -11.40 0.19
C ALA A 96 1.55 -12.01 1.04
N SER A 97 0.41 -12.29 0.40
CA SER A 97 -0.52 -13.30 0.90
C SER A 97 -0.93 -14.29 -0.20
N GLU A 98 -0.04 -14.64 -1.12
CA GLU A 98 -0.02 -16.03 -1.58
C GLU A 98 0.45 -16.86 -0.39
N SER A 99 -0.52 -17.33 0.39
CA SER A 99 -0.30 -18.19 1.55
C SER A 99 0.70 -19.29 1.18
N THR A 100 1.82 -19.35 1.90
CA THR A 100 2.85 -20.40 1.81
C THR A 100 2.25 -21.81 1.81
N ALA A 101 1.04 -21.97 2.36
CA ALA A 101 0.20 -23.15 2.27
C ALA A 101 -0.08 -23.63 0.83
N LEU A 102 -0.31 -22.74 -0.15
CA LEU A 102 -0.61 -23.11 -1.54
C LEU A 102 0.64 -23.65 -2.27
N LYS A 103 1.80 -23.01 -2.08
CA LYS A 103 3.08 -23.50 -2.62
C LYS A 103 3.50 -24.81 -1.94
N ALA A 104 3.29 -24.92 -0.63
CA ALA A 104 3.52 -26.15 0.12
C ALA A 104 2.53 -27.28 -0.25
N ALA A 105 1.35 -26.98 -0.82
CA ALA A 105 0.41 -28.01 -1.25
C ALA A 105 0.79 -28.64 -2.61
N SER A 106 1.56 -27.93 -3.46
CA SER A 106 1.86 -28.37 -4.82
C SER A 106 2.60 -29.72 -4.90
N TRP A 107 3.68 -29.88 -4.13
CA TRP A 107 4.45 -31.13 -4.12
C TRP A 107 3.66 -32.29 -3.49
N VAL A 108 2.87 -32.02 -2.44
CA VAL A 108 2.04 -33.04 -1.79
C VAL A 108 1.00 -33.61 -2.77
N VAL A 109 0.34 -32.73 -3.53
CA VAL A 109 -0.63 -33.15 -4.55
C VAL A 109 0.05 -33.95 -5.66
N TYR A 110 1.22 -33.52 -6.12
CA TYR A 110 1.98 -34.24 -7.14
C TYR A 110 2.33 -35.67 -6.70
N TYR A 111 2.90 -35.84 -5.50
CA TYR A 111 3.25 -37.17 -5.00
C TYR A 111 2.03 -38.06 -4.76
N ALA A 112 0.91 -37.49 -4.28
CA ALA A 112 -0.35 -38.24 -4.12
C ALA A 112 -0.88 -38.77 -5.47
N ILE A 113 -0.82 -37.97 -6.53
CA ILE A 113 -1.25 -38.39 -7.88
C ILE A 113 -0.35 -39.51 -8.42
N VAL A 114 0.98 -39.35 -8.30
CA VAL A 114 1.93 -40.38 -8.74
C VAL A 114 1.68 -41.70 -8.02
N TYR A 115 1.44 -41.65 -6.69
CA TYR A 115 1.16 -42.82 -5.89
C TYR A 115 -0.15 -43.51 -6.31
N LEU A 116 -1.22 -42.75 -6.56
CA LEU A 116 -2.50 -43.30 -7.03
C LEU A 116 -2.36 -43.99 -8.39
N VAL A 117 -1.64 -43.38 -9.34
CA VAL A 117 -1.40 -43.99 -10.66
C VAL A 117 -0.56 -45.26 -10.54
N ALA A 118 0.46 -45.27 -9.68
CA ALA A 118 1.25 -46.47 -9.42
C ALA A 118 0.39 -47.59 -8.79
N CYS A 119 -0.41 -47.29 -7.76
CA CYS A 119 -1.32 -48.26 -7.16
C CYS A 119 -2.30 -48.86 -8.18
N LEU A 120 -2.91 -48.02 -9.04
CA LEU A 120 -3.82 -48.49 -10.08
C LEU A 120 -3.11 -49.33 -11.16
N GLY A 121 -1.84 -49.03 -11.45
CA GLY A 121 -1.00 -49.82 -12.36
C GLY A 121 -0.64 -51.20 -11.80
N PHE A 122 -0.36 -51.29 -10.49
CA PHE A 122 -0.07 -52.56 -9.81
C PHE A 122 -1.30 -53.43 -9.56
N LEU A 123 -2.50 -52.85 -9.44
CA LEU A 123 -3.78 -53.58 -9.34
C LEU A 123 -4.26 -54.21 -10.66
N ARG A 124 -3.54 -54.00 -11.77
CA ARG A 124 -3.84 -54.52 -13.11
C ARG A 124 -2.92 -55.68 -13.56
N TRP A 125 -2.14 -56.27 -12.66
CA TRP A 125 -1.33 -57.48 -12.87
C TRP A 125 -1.69 -58.57 -11.87
#